data_AF-A0A5M5BYE9-F1
#
_entry.id   AF-A0A5M5BYE9-F1
#
_cell.length_a   1.000
_cell.length_b   1.000
_cell.length_c   1.000
_cell.angle_alpha   90.00
_cell.angle_beta   90.00
_cell.angle_gamma   90.00
#
_symmetry.space_group_name_H-M   'P 1'
#
loop_
_entity.id
_entity.type
_entity.pdbx_description
1 polymer ?
#
loop_
_entity_poly.entity_id
_entity_poly.type
_entity_poly.pdbx_seq_one_letter_code
_entity_poly.pdbx_strand_id
1 'polypeptide(L)'
;NGYGISVPKSEQTANRKVAENFSGFKNLKIIYCNGKDVFDSMNAMTEAHEYARETRNPVIVQANCVRIGSHSNSDKHTLYRDENELEYVKDADPLMKFRRMLLRYKRLTEEELQQIEADAKKELSAANRKALAAPDPDPKSIYDFVMPEPYQPQKYKEGTHEAEGEKTFLVNAINETLKAEFRYNPDTFIWGQDVANREKGGVFNVTKGMQQEFGEARVFSAPIAEDYIVGTANGMSRFDPKIHVVIEGAEFADYFWPAVEQYVECTHEYWRSNGKFAPNITLRLASGGYIGGGLYHSQNIEGALTTLPGARIVCPSFADDAAGLLRTSMRSKGFTLFLEPKALYNSVEAATVVPEDFEVPFGKARIRREGTDLSIITYGNTTHFCLHAAERLEKEGGWKVEVIDIRSLIPLDKEAIFESVKKTSKALVVHEDKVFSGFGAELAAMIGEEMFRYLDGPVQRVGSTFTPVGFNPILEKEILPDEAKIYEAARKLLEY
;
A
#
# COMPACT_ATOMS: atom_id res chain seq x y z
N ASN A 1 -26.23 -10.56 -16.18
CA ASN A 1 -26.59 -10.03 -17.52
C ASN A 1 -26.01 -10.86 -18.67
N GLY A 2 -25.24 -11.93 -18.39
CA GLY A 2 -24.77 -12.89 -19.40
C GLY A 2 -23.36 -12.64 -19.94
N TYR A 3 -22.78 -11.46 -19.68
CA TYR A 3 -21.54 -11.01 -20.31
C TYR A 3 -20.65 -10.20 -19.35
N GLY A 4 -19.33 -10.33 -19.53
CA GLY A 4 -18.33 -9.37 -19.05
C GLY A 4 -17.73 -8.67 -20.27
N ILE A 5 -18.08 -7.41 -20.52
CA ILE A 5 -17.81 -6.71 -21.78
C ILE A 5 -18.33 -7.53 -22.98
N SER A 6 -17.44 -8.18 -23.73
CA SER A 6 -17.75 -9.05 -24.87
C SER A 6 -17.66 -10.54 -24.54
N VAL A 7 -17.09 -10.92 -23.40
CA VAL A 7 -16.87 -12.31 -23.02
C VAL A 7 -18.18 -12.90 -22.48
N PRO A 8 -18.75 -13.93 -23.11
CA PRO A 8 -19.97 -14.56 -22.61
C PRO A 8 -19.70 -15.33 -21.31
N LYS A 9 -20.73 -15.49 -20.49
CA LYS A 9 -20.64 -16.23 -19.22
C LYS A 9 -20.06 -17.65 -19.39
N SER A 10 -20.34 -18.31 -20.50
CA SER A 10 -19.85 -19.67 -20.81
C SER A 10 -18.33 -19.78 -20.90
N GLU A 11 -17.63 -18.66 -21.15
CA GLU A 11 -16.16 -18.62 -21.19
C GLU A 11 -15.54 -18.18 -19.86
N GLN A 12 -16.34 -17.63 -18.95
CA GLN A 12 -15.85 -17.10 -17.66
C GLN A 12 -15.94 -18.12 -16.53
N THR A 13 -16.85 -19.09 -16.63
CA THR A 13 -17.06 -20.08 -15.58
C THR A 13 -17.61 -21.39 -16.13
N ALA A 14 -17.15 -22.50 -15.56
CA ALA A 14 -17.69 -23.82 -15.85
C ALA A 14 -19.12 -24.02 -15.30
N ASN A 15 -19.50 -23.27 -14.26
CA ASN A 15 -20.82 -23.39 -13.67
C ASN A 15 -21.86 -22.61 -14.48
N ARG A 16 -23.00 -23.25 -14.77
CA ARG A 16 -24.13 -22.60 -15.46
C ARG A 16 -24.62 -21.35 -14.71
N LYS A 17 -24.58 -21.37 -13.38
CA LYS A 17 -24.91 -20.26 -12.48
C LYS A 17 -23.63 -19.83 -11.78
N VAL A 18 -23.20 -18.58 -11.99
CA VAL A 18 -21.91 -18.08 -11.50
C VAL A 18 -21.77 -18.23 -9.97
N ALA A 19 -22.86 -18.04 -9.22
CA ALA A 19 -22.85 -18.15 -7.77
C ALA A 19 -22.53 -19.57 -7.26
N GLU A 20 -22.72 -20.62 -8.07
CA GLU A 20 -22.35 -21.99 -7.70
C GLU A 20 -20.83 -22.16 -7.56
N ASN A 21 -20.01 -21.24 -8.10
CA ASN A 21 -18.57 -21.22 -7.83
C ASN A 21 -18.26 -21.09 -6.33
N PHE A 22 -19.20 -20.55 -5.55
CA PHE A 22 -19.05 -20.31 -4.12
C PHE A 22 -19.81 -21.33 -3.26
N SER A 23 -20.43 -22.34 -3.86
CA SER A 23 -21.25 -23.35 -3.14
C SER A 23 -20.48 -24.13 -2.08
N GLY A 24 -19.14 -24.20 -2.19
CA GLY A 24 -18.26 -24.83 -1.21
C GLY A 24 -17.99 -24.01 0.06
N PHE A 25 -18.39 -22.74 0.11
CA PHE A 25 -18.15 -21.90 1.28
C PHE A 25 -19.14 -22.24 2.40
N LYS A 26 -18.61 -22.53 3.59
CA LYS A 26 -19.44 -22.77 4.78
C LYS A 26 -20.18 -21.50 5.15
N ASN A 27 -21.40 -21.65 5.66
CA ASN A 27 -22.23 -20.55 6.14
C ASN A 27 -22.53 -19.48 5.06
N LEU A 28 -22.58 -19.86 3.78
CA LEU A 28 -23.00 -18.98 2.70
C LEU A 28 -24.37 -19.43 2.18
N LYS A 29 -25.34 -18.51 2.16
CA LYS A 29 -26.63 -18.75 1.48
C LYS A 29 -26.58 -18.20 0.06
N ILE A 30 -26.98 -19.01 -0.92
CA ILE A 30 -27.13 -18.58 -2.31
C ILE A 30 -28.61 -18.58 -2.67
N ILE A 31 -29.12 -17.43 -3.10
CA ILE A 31 -30.51 -17.23 -3.54
C ILE A 31 -30.51 -16.91 -5.03
N TYR A 32 -31.41 -17.55 -5.77
CA TYR A 32 -31.58 -17.31 -7.19
C TYR A 32 -32.91 -16.64 -7.45
N CYS A 33 -32.91 -15.61 -8.29
CA CYS A 33 -34.15 -14.99 -8.76
C CYS A 33 -34.10 -14.66 -10.25
N ASN A 34 -35.27 -14.50 -10.83
CA ASN A 34 -35.45 -13.89 -12.13
C ASN A 34 -35.37 -12.37 -11.97
N GLY A 35 -34.20 -11.79 -12.27
CA GLY A 35 -33.98 -10.34 -12.22
C GLY A 35 -34.85 -9.52 -13.19
N LYS A 36 -35.59 -10.17 -14.08
CA LYS A 36 -36.58 -9.55 -14.97
C LYS A 36 -38.00 -9.54 -14.39
N ASP A 37 -38.17 -10.05 -13.18
CA ASP A 37 -39.42 -10.05 -12.45
C ASP A 37 -39.25 -9.25 -11.15
N VAL A 38 -40.00 -8.15 -11.04
CA VAL A 38 -39.90 -7.22 -9.92
C VAL A 38 -40.21 -7.93 -8.60
N PHE A 39 -41.24 -8.75 -8.56
CA PHE A 39 -41.68 -9.39 -7.32
C PHE A 39 -40.74 -10.54 -6.90
N ASP A 40 -40.26 -11.32 -7.86
CA ASP A 40 -39.26 -12.36 -7.57
C ASP A 40 -37.95 -11.77 -7.05
N SER A 41 -37.52 -10.65 -7.64
CA SER A 41 -36.34 -9.91 -7.18
C SER A 41 -36.54 -9.33 -5.76
N MET A 42 -37.70 -8.75 -5.48
CA MET A 42 -38.04 -8.22 -4.15
C MET A 42 -38.10 -9.32 -3.09
N ASN A 43 -38.72 -10.46 -3.41
CA ASN A 43 -38.82 -11.61 -2.50
C ASN A 43 -37.43 -12.15 -2.16
N ALA A 44 -36.57 -12.33 -3.17
CA ALA A 44 -35.21 -12.81 -2.99
C ALA A 44 -34.36 -11.86 -2.12
N MET A 45 -34.50 -10.53 -2.33
CA MET A 45 -33.80 -9.55 -1.50
C MET A 45 -34.33 -9.49 -0.06
N THR A 46 -35.64 -9.66 0.12
CA THR A 46 -36.27 -9.73 1.46
C THR A 46 -35.73 -10.94 2.23
N GLU A 47 -35.75 -12.11 1.60
CA GLU A 47 -35.20 -13.35 2.18
C GLU A 47 -33.69 -13.22 2.47
N ALA A 48 -32.93 -12.60 1.57
CA ALA A 48 -31.50 -12.36 1.77
C ALA A 48 -31.24 -11.47 3.00
N HIS A 49 -32.00 -10.39 3.13
CA HIS A 49 -31.90 -9.44 4.24
C HIS A 49 -32.26 -10.10 5.58
N GLU A 50 -33.37 -10.83 5.62
CA GLU A 50 -33.81 -11.58 6.81
C GLU A 50 -32.72 -12.58 7.25
N TYR A 51 -32.23 -13.40 6.32
CA TYR A 51 -31.19 -14.38 6.62
C TYR A 51 -29.90 -13.73 7.13
N ALA A 52 -29.40 -12.69 6.45
CA ALA A 52 -28.17 -12.00 6.84
C ALA A 52 -28.30 -11.39 8.24
N ARG A 53 -29.46 -10.82 8.59
CA ARG A 53 -29.71 -10.24 9.90
C ARG A 53 -29.85 -11.27 11.01
N GLU A 54 -30.59 -12.35 10.77
CA GLU A 54 -30.88 -13.38 11.77
C GLU A 54 -29.67 -14.25 12.06
N THR A 55 -28.91 -14.60 11.02
CA THR A 55 -27.82 -15.58 11.13
C THR A 55 -26.43 -14.95 11.19
N ARG A 56 -26.32 -13.65 10.84
CA ARG A 56 -25.04 -12.94 10.66
C ARG A 56 -24.08 -13.61 9.66
N ASN A 57 -24.64 -14.33 8.70
CA ASN A 57 -23.90 -15.02 7.65
C ASN A 57 -24.04 -14.30 6.30
N PRO A 58 -23.04 -14.42 5.41
CA PRO A 58 -23.11 -13.84 4.07
C PRO A 58 -24.19 -14.48 3.20
N VAL A 59 -24.73 -13.69 2.27
CA VAL A 59 -25.71 -14.12 1.26
C VAL A 59 -25.28 -13.63 -0.12
N ILE A 60 -25.32 -14.52 -1.12
CA ILE A 60 -25.23 -14.15 -2.54
C ILE A 60 -26.63 -14.24 -3.16
N VAL A 61 -27.09 -13.15 -3.75
CA VAL A 61 -28.29 -13.15 -4.59
C VAL A 61 -27.86 -13.08 -6.05
N GLN A 62 -28.11 -14.15 -6.81
CA GLN A 62 -27.85 -14.17 -8.24
C GLN A 62 -29.14 -13.91 -9.02
N ALA A 63 -29.30 -12.66 -9.46
CA ALA A 63 -30.39 -12.25 -10.33
C ALA A 63 -30.10 -12.53 -11.81
N ASN A 64 -31.00 -13.24 -12.48
CA ASN A 64 -30.92 -13.46 -13.93
C ASN A 64 -31.43 -12.23 -14.71
N CYS A 65 -30.53 -11.28 -14.99
CA CYS A 65 -30.83 -10.09 -15.79
C CYS A 65 -30.36 -10.22 -17.25
N VAL A 66 -30.82 -9.32 -18.12
CA VAL A 66 -30.36 -9.14 -19.51
C VAL A 66 -29.59 -7.83 -19.67
N ARG A 67 -28.66 -7.76 -20.64
CA ARG A 67 -28.02 -6.48 -21.04
C ARG A 67 -28.67 -5.98 -22.32
N ILE A 68 -29.52 -4.96 -22.22
CA ILE A 68 -30.26 -4.41 -23.37
C ILE A 68 -29.30 -3.65 -24.30
N GLY A 69 -28.47 -2.77 -23.74
CA GLY A 69 -27.50 -1.97 -24.49
C GLY A 69 -26.12 -2.62 -24.66
N SER A 70 -25.18 -1.83 -25.17
CA SER A 70 -23.75 -2.15 -25.18
C SER A 70 -23.15 -2.13 -23.77
N HIS A 71 -21.90 -2.59 -23.62
CA HIS A 71 -21.17 -2.44 -22.36
C HIS A 71 -20.93 -0.96 -22.01
N SER A 72 -20.60 -0.15 -23.01
CA SER A 72 -20.37 1.29 -22.91
C SER A 72 -20.83 1.99 -24.20
N ASN A 73 -20.82 3.33 -24.22
CA ASN A 73 -21.19 4.11 -25.40
C ASN A 73 -20.21 3.94 -26.58
N SER A 74 -18.97 3.53 -26.32
CA SER A 74 -17.95 3.26 -27.34
C SER A 74 -17.91 1.80 -27.80
N ASP A 75 -18.65 0.91 -27.14
CA ASP A 75 -18.69 -0.51 -27.43
C ASP A 75 -19.78 -0.85 -28.47
N LYS A 76 -19.40 -1.58 -29.51
CA LYS A 76 -20.32 -2.03 -30.56
C LYS A 76 -20.71 -3.49 -30.32
N HIS A 77 -21.75 -3.70 -29.52
CA HIS A 77 -22.14 -5.04 -29.09
C HIS A 77 -22.57 -6.00 -30.23
N THR A 78 -22.89 -5.49 -31.42
CA THR A 78 -23.24 -6.29 -32.59
C THR A 78 -22.03 -7.02 -33.18
N LEU A 79 -20.81 -6.76 -32.68
CA LEU A 79 -19.60 -7.48 -33.08
C LEU A 79 -19.48 -8.85 -32.41
N TYR A 80 -20.20 -9.08 -31.31
CA TYR A 80 -20.08 -10.30 -30.51
C TYR A 80 -21.42 -10.81 -29.96
N ARG A 81 -22.54 -10.17 -30.34
CA ARG A 81 -23.91 -10.57 -30.00
C ARG A 81 -24.72 -10.67 -31.27
N ASP A 82 -25.52 -11.72 -31.40
CA ASP A 82 -26.38 -11.94 -32.55
C ASP A 82 -27.67 -11.11 -32.47
N GLU A 83 -28.27 -10.84 -33.64
CA GLU A 83 -29.47 -10.00 -33.74
C GLU A 83 -30.67 -10.59 -32.99
N ASN A 84 -30.82 -11.92 -32.96
CA ASN A 84 -31.93 -12.58 -32.26
C ASN A 84 -31.81 -12.38 -30.75
N GLU A 85 -30.59 -12.49 -30.20
CA GLU A 85 -30.31 -12.18 -28.80
C GLU A 85 -30.66 -10.73 -28.48
N LEU A 86 -30.27 -9.78 -29.34
CA LEU A 86 -30.54 -8.35 -29.16
C LEU A 86 -32.02 -8.00 -29.19
N GLU A 87 -32.81 -8.70 -30.00
CA GLU A 87 -34.27 -8.57 -30.01
C GLU A 87 -34.89 -9.17 -28.74
N TYR A 88 -34.50 -10.41 -28.40
CA TYR A 88 -34.94 -11.09 -27.18
C TYR A 88 -34.69 -10.28 -25.90
N VAL A 89 -33.52 -9.65 -25.75
CA VAL A 89 -33.21 -8.87 -24.54
C VAL A 89 -34.03 -7.60 -24.42
N LYS A 90 -34.47 -7.00 -25.53
CA LYS A 90 -35.38 -5.84 -25.51
C LYS A 90 -36.77 -6.25 -25.04
N ASP A 91 -37.29 -7.38 -25.54
CA ASP A 91 -38.57 -7.93 -25.10
C ASP A 91 -38.55 -8.37 -23.63
N ALA A 92 -37.37 -8.74 -23.14
CA ALA A 92 -37.11 -9.14 -21.77
C ALA A 92 -36.96 -7.96 -20.79
N ASP A 93 -37.19 -6.72 -21.23
CA ASP A 93 -37.15 -5.53 -20.36
C ASP A 93 -38.19 -5.63 -19.22
N PRO A 94 -37.74 -5.66 -17.94
CA PRO A 94 -38.64 -5.73 -16.80
C PRO A 94 -39.59 -4.53 -16.70
N LEU A 95 -39.20 -3.35 -17.20
CA LEU A 95 -40.02 -2.14 -17.10
C LEU A 95 -41.32 -2.30 -17.88
N MET A 96 -41.22 -2.76 -19.13
CA MET A 96 -42.40 -2.96 -19.98
C MET A 96 -43.30 -4.08 -19.46
N LYS A 97 -42.71 -5.16 -18.94
CA LYS A 97 -43.48 -6.23 -18.30
C LYS A 97 -44.23 -5.70 -17.06
N PHE A 98 -43.56 -4.94 -16.20
CA PHE A 98 -44.17 -4.39 -14.99
C PHE A 98 -45.27 -3.37 -15.30
N ARG A 99 -45.05 -2.48 -16.29
CA ARG A 99 -46.08 -1.57 -16.80
C ARG A 99 -47.35 -2.31 -17.20
N ARG A 100 -47.23 -3.36 -18.02
CA ARG A 100 -48.36 -4.21 -18.43
C ARG A 100 -49.08 -4.85 -17.24
N MET A 101 -48.34 -5.26 -16.21
CA MET A 101 -48.95 -5.82 -14.99
C MET A 101 -49.74 -4.76 -14.21
N LEU A 102 -49.18 -3.55 -14.02
CA LEU A 102 -49.85 -2.47 -13.31
C LEU A 102 -51.18 -2.10 -13.97
N LEU A 103 -51.19 -1.98 -15.30
CA LEU A 103 -52.39 -1.73 -16.10
C LEU A 103 -53.39 -2.89 -16.00
N ARG A 104 -52.93 -4.13 -16.24
CA ARG A 104 -53.79 -5.33 -16.23
C ARG A 104 -54.50 -5.54 -14.89
N TYR A 105 -53.79 -5.31 -13.78
CA TYR A 105 -54.32 -5.46 -12.43
C TYR A 105 -54.92 -4.16 -11.87
N LYS A 106 -55.08 -3.11 -12.71
CA LYS A 106 -55.71 -1.84 -12.35
C LYS A 106 -55.09 -1.19 -11.11
N ARG A 107 -53.76 -1.28 -10.99
CA ARG A 107 -52.99 -0.62 -9.93
C ARG A 107 -52.66 0.83 -10.30
N LEU A 108 -52.48 1.09 -11.59
CA LEU A 108 -52.33 2.42 -12.17
C LEU A 108 -53.02 2.45 -13.54
N THR A 109 -53.37 3.64 -13.98
CA THR A 109 -53.84 3.99 -15.32
C THR A 109 -52.66 4.33 -16.24
N GLU A 110 -52.92 4.38 -17.54
CA GLU A 110 -51.92 4.76 -18.54
C GLU A 110 -51.51 6.24 -18.36
N GLU A 111 -52.46 7.10 -18.00
CA GLU A 111 -52.24 8.51 -17.71
C GLU A 111 -51.36 8.71 -16.47
N GLU A 112 -51.61 7.97 -15.39
CA GLU A 112 -50.75 8.02 -14.18
C GLU A 112 -49.32 7.57 -14.48
N LEU A 113 -49.14 6.52 -15.29
CA LEU A 113 -47.82 6.05 -15.67
C LEU A 113 -47.08 7.05 -16.56
N GLN A 114 -47.77 7.68 -17.53
CA GLN A 114 -47.19 8.74 -18.36
C GLN A 114 -46.82 9.97 -17.52
N GLN A 115 -47.62 10.30 -16.51
CA GLN A 115 -47.31 11.38 -15.58
C GLN A 115 -46.02 11.09 -14.78
N ILE A 116 -45.86 9.86 -14.26
CA ILE A 116 -44.63 9.44 -13.57
C ILE A 116 -43.40 9.57 -14.48
N GLU A 117 -43.51 9.13 -15.73
CA GLU A 117 -42.42 9.25 -16.72
C GLU A 117 -42.09 10.71 -17.05
N ALA A 118 -43.11 11.57 -17.17
CA ALA A 118 -42.94 13.00 -17.40
C ALA A 118 -42.24 13.68 -16.22
N ASP A 119 -42.62 13.33 -14.99
CA ASP A 119 -42.01 13.86 -13.77
C ASP A 119 -40.55 13.43 -13.63
N ALA A 120 -40.25 12.15 -13.86
CA ALA A 120 -38.87 11.65 -13.89
C ALA A 120 -38.01 12.35 -14.95
N LYS A 121 -38.57 12.59 -16.15
CA LYS A 121 -37.88 13.33 -17.22
C LYS A 121 -37.63 14.79 -16.83
N LYS A 122 -38.58 15.42 -16.15
CA LYS A 122 -38.44 16.80 -15.65
C LYS A 122 -37.34 16.89 -14.58
N GLU A 123 -37.29 15.95 -13.65
CA GLU A 123 -36.26 15.84 -12.63
C GLU A 123 -34.86 15.66 -13.27
N LEU A 124 -34.72 14.68 -14.17
CA LEU A 124 -33.47 14.45 -14.91
C LEU A 124 -33.02 15.71 -15.68
N SER A 125 -33.96 16.39 -16.35
CA SER A 125 -33.67 17.61 -17.10
C SER A 125 -33.20 18.76 -16.19
N ALA A 126 -33.77 18.88 -14.99
CA ALA A 126 -33.34 19.86 -14.00
C ALA A 126 -31.95 19.54 -13.44
N ALA A 127 -31.68 18.27 -13.12
CA ALA A 127 -30.37 17.82 -12.66
C ALA A 127 -29.29 18.03 -13.74
N ASN A 128 -29.60 17.73 -15.01
CA ASN A 128 -28.71 17.95 -16.14
C ASN A 128 -28.37 19.44 -16.31
N ARG A 129 -29.37 20.34 -16.31
CA ARG A 129 -29.12 21.78 -16.37
C ARG A 129 -28.24 22.29 -15.24
N LYS A 130 -28.47 21.78 -14.02
CA LYS A 130 -27.65 22.12 -12.85
C LYS A 130 -26.20 21.66 -13.03
N ALA A 131 -25.98 20.44 -13.54
CA ALA A 131 -24.66 19.90 -13.78
C ALA A 131 -23.90 20.66 -14.90
N LEU A 132 -24.58 20.99 -16.00
CA LEU A 132 -23.97 21.76 -17.10
C LEU A 132 -23.66 23.22 -16.73
N ALA A 133 -24.36 23.78 -15.76
CA ALA A 133 -24.10 25.13 -15.26
C ALA A 133 -23.05 25.16 -14.15
N ALA A 134 -22.61 24.01 -13.64
CA ALA A 134 -21.55 23.95 -12.64
C ALA A 134 -20.21 24.36 -13.28
N PRO A 135 -19.35 25.08 -12.55
CA PRO A 135 -18.03 25.41 -13.06
C PRO A 135 -17.19 24.14 -13.25
N ASP A 136 -16.32 24.18 -14.24
CA ASP A 136 -15.25 23.19 -14.38
C ASP A 136 -14.30 23.27 -13.16
N PRO A 137 -13.62 22.17 -12.79
CA PRO A 137 -12.66 22.16 -11.69
C PRO A 137 -11.44 23.04 -12.01
N ASP A 138 -10.82 23.60 -10.97
CA ASP A 138 -9.53 24.30 -11.08
C ASP A 138 -8.43 23.28 -11.43
N PRO A 139 -7.67 23.43 -12.52
CA PRO A 139 -6.55 22.54 -12.85
C PRO A 139 -5.51 22.38 -11.73
N LYS A 140 -5.40 23.33 -10.81
CA LYS A 140 -4.49 23.22 -9.65
C LYS A 140 -4.95 22.22 -8.60
N SER A 141 -6.23 21.82 -8.62
CA SER A 141 -6.78 20.85 -7.67
C SER A 141 -6.25 19.42 -7.90
N ILE A 142 -5.38 19.19 -8.90
CA ILE A 142 -4.72 17.90 -9.11
C ILE A 142 -3.88 17.45 -7.90
N TYR A 143 -3.42 18.40 -7.08
CA TYR A 143 -2.65 18.14 -5.86
C TYR A 143 -3.52 18.00 -4.61
N ASP A 144 -4.82 18.28 -4.71
CA ASP A 144 -5.72 18.16 -3.58
C ASP A 144 -5.90 16.69 -3.22
N PHE A 145 -5.80 16.38 -1.93
CA PHE A 145 -6.05 15.05 -1.39
C PHE A 145 -5.17 13.93 -1.98
N VAL A 146 -3.95 14.24 -2.45
CA VAL A 146 -2.98 13.19 -2.85
C VAL A 146 -2.58 12.33 -1.66
N MET A 147 -2.19 12.97 -0.55
CA MET A 147 -1.92 12.31 0.73
C MET A 147 -2.53 13.15 1.87
N PRO A 148 -3.05 12.53 2.94
CA PRO A 148 -3.45 13.27 4.12
C PRO A 148 -2.22 13.85 4.84
N GLU A 149 -2.43 14.90 5.63
CA GLU A 149 -1.38 15.43 6.50
C GLU A 149 -0.94 14.35 7.51
N PRO A 150 0.38 14.11 7.67
CA PRO A 150 0.86 13.17 8.65
C PRO A 150 0.72 13.73 10.06
N TYR A 151 0.74 12.84 11.05
CA TYR A 151 0.90 13.25 12.43
C TYR A 151 2.26 13.93 12.61
N GLN A 152 2.27 15.05 13.33
CA GLN A 152 3.45 15.85 13.60
C GLN A 152 3.97 15.56 15.01
N PRO A 153 5.18 14.99 15.16
CA PRO A 153 5.79 14.73 16.46
C PRO A 153 5.82 15.96 17.36
N GLN A 154 5.46 15.79 18.64
CA GLN A 154 5.38 16.90 19.58
C GLN A 154 6.70 17.09 20.35
N LYS A 155 7.32 15.97 20.75
CA LYS A 155 8.53 15.95 21.59
C LYS A 155 9.82 15.91 20.76
N TYR A 156 9.87 15.07 19.73
CA TYR A 156 11.05 14.84 18.90
C TYR A 156 10.85 15.36 17.48
N LYS A 157 10.73 16.69 17.34
CA LYS A 157 10.37 17.36 16.08
C LYS A 157 11.36 17.14 14.93
N GLU A 158 12.63 16.88 15.24
CA GLU A 158 13.66 16.56 14.24
C GLU A 158 13.93 15.05 14.12
N GLY A 159 13.26 14.21 14.92
CA GLY A 159 13.49 12.77 14.93
C GLY A 159 14.91 12.40 15.35
N THR A 160 15.47 13.12 16.33
CA THR A 160 16.79 12.88 16.92
C THR A 160 16.71 12.92 18.45
N HIS A 161 17.65 12.28 19.13
CA HIS A 161 17.76 12.29 20.59
C HIS A 161 19.22 12.09 21.04
N GLU A 162 19.49 12.47 22.29
CA GLU A 162 20.78 12.26 22.96
C GLU A 162 20.64 11.36 24.20
N ALA A 163 19.52 10.62 24.31
CA ALA A 163 19.28 9.73 25.44
C ALA A 163 20.35 8.65 25.58
N GLU A 164 20.78 8.41 26.82
CA GLU A 164 21.69 7.35 27.21
C GLU A 164 20.91 6.17 27.82
N GLY A 165 21.44 4.96 27.71
CA GLY A 165 20.80 3.77 28.24
C GLY A 165 21.26 2.47 27.60
N GLU A 166 20.54 1.39 27.90
CA GLU A 166 20.77 0.10 27.26
C GLU A 166 20.27 0.11 25.81
N LYS A 167 21.10 -0.40 24.90
CA LYS A 167 20.73 -0.55 23.50
C LYS A 167 19.79 -1.74 23.34
N THR A 168 18.80 -1.60 22.45
CA THR A 168 17.89 -2.68 22.09
C THR A 168 18.00 -3.01 20.61
N PHE A 169 17.68 -4.25 20.25
CA PHE A 169 17.63 -4.70 18.87
C PHE A 169 16.42 -4.12 18.13
N LEU A 170 16.53 -4.01 16.81
CA LEU A 170 15.47 -3.46 15.95
C LEU A 170 14.15 -4.24 16.10
N VAL A 171 14.20 -5.58 16.19
CA VAL A 171 13.01 -6.42 16.42
C VAL A 171 12.29 -6.07 17.73
N ASN A 172 13.04 -5.81 18.80
CA ASN A 172 12.49 -5.46 20.10
C ASN A 172 11.94 -4.03 20.10
N ALA A 173 12.62 -3.10 19.43
CA ALA A 173 12.16 -1.72 19.28
C ALA A 173 10.81 -1.64 18.54
N ILE A 174 10.64 -2.44 17.47
CA ILE A 174 9.35 -2.54 16.76
C ILE A 174 8.29 -3.17 17.67
N ASN A 175 8.59 -4.30 18.33
CA ASN A 175 7.64 -4.98 19.22
C ASN A 175 7.13 -4.08 20.35
N GLU A 176 8.04 -3.42 21.07
CA GLU A 176 7.66 -2.55 22.19
C GLU A 176 6.94 -1.28 21.72
N THR A 177 7.26 -0.78 20.53
CA THR A 177 6.51 0.32 19.91
C THR A 177 5.09 -0.11 19.55
N LEU A 178 4.91 -1.29 18.92
CA LEU A 178 3.58 -1.83 18.63
C LEU A 178 2.73 -1.95 19.90
N LYS A 179 3.30 -2.49 20.99
CA LYS A 179 2.59 -2.58 22.28
C LYS A 179 2.23 -1.21 22.84
N ALA A 180 3.15 -0.25 22.81
CA ALA A 180 2.90 1.11 23.27
C ALA A 180 1.74 1.76 22.50
N GLU A 181 1.73 1.64 21.17
CA GLU A 181 0.68 2.23 20.34
C GLU A 181 -0.67 1.50 20.46
N PHE A 182 -0.67 0.20 20.78
CA PHE A 182 -1.90 -0.53 21.10
C PHE A 182 -2.51 -0.15 22.46
N ARG A 183 -1.67 0.25 23.43
CA ARG A 183 -2.11 0.85 24.69
C ARG A 183 -2.63 2.27 24.48
N TYR A 184 -1.98 3.03 23.60
CA TYR A 184 -2.34 4.42 23.29
C TYR A 184 -3.69 4.53 22.57
N ASN A 185 -3.90 3.75 21.51
CA ASN A 185 -5.16 3.72 20.77
C ASN A 185 -5.88 2.37 20.93
N PRO A 186 -7.03 2.30 21.64
CA PRO A 186 -7.80 1.06 21.80
C PRO A 186 -8.45 0.57 20.50
N ASP A 187 -8.57 1.44 19.49
CA ASP A 187 -9.12 1.12 18.16
C ASP A 187 -8.03 0.75 17.15
N THR A 188 -6.86 0.32 17.62
CA THR A 188 -5.79 -0.24 16.78
C THR A 188 -5.89 -1.77 16.70
N PHE A 189 -5.77 -2.30 15.47
CA PHE A 189 -5.83 -3.72 15.14
C PHE A 189 -4.59 -4.16 14.36
N ILE A 190 -4.21 -5.43 14.48
CA ILE A 190 -3.11 -6.01 13.70
C ILE A 190 -3.44 -7.41 13.22
N TRP A 191 -3.17 -7.67 11.94
CA TRP A 191 -3.21 -9.01 11.38
C TRP A 191 -2.25 -9.20 10.21
N GLY A 192 -2.04 -10.46 9.88
CA GLY A 192 -1.13 -10.91 8.85
C GLY A 192 -0.92 -12.40 9.02
N GLN A 193 -0.09 -12.99 8.18
CA GLN A 193 0.24 -14.41 8.27
C GLN A 193 1.12 -14.63 9.50
N ASP A 194 0.72 -15.55 10.38
CA ASP A 194 1.43 -15.89 11.63
C ASP A 194 1.64 -14.78 12.66
N VAL A 195 1.09 -13.57 12.45
CA VAL A 195 1.07 -12.45 13.42
C VAL A 195 0.56 -12.89 14.79
N ALA A 196 -0.42 -13.79 14.79
CA ALA A 196 -1.03 -14.30 16.01
C ALA A 196 -0.96 -15.83 16.04
N ASN A 197 -0.18 -16.38 16.98
CA ASN A 197 -0.18 -17.82 17.22
C ASN A 197 0.49 -18.12 18.56
N ARG A 198 -0.30 -18.30 19.64
CA ARG A 198 0.19 -18.67 20.99
C ARG A 198 1.49 -17.92 21.32
N GLU A 199 2.64 -18.57 21.27
CA GLU A 199 3.93 -18.00 21.67
C GLU A 199 4.83 -17.54 20.51
N LYS A 200 4.43 -17.72 19.24
CA LYS A 200 5.26 -17.41 18.04
C LYS A 200 5.42 -15.89 17.85
N GLY A 201 4.32 -15.18 17.57
CA GLY A 201 4.34 -13.73 17.37
C GLY A 201 5.01 -13.28 16.07
N GLY A 202 4.59 -13.84 14.94
CA GLY A 202 5.14 -13.54 13.61
C GLY A 202 6.38 -14.38 13.24
N VAL A 203 6.76 -14.34 11.96
CA VAL A 203 7.92 -15.09 11.42
C VAL A 203 9.22 -14.67 12.10
N PHE A 204 9.36 -13.38 12.41
CA PHE A 204 10.55 -12.78 13.03
C PHE A 204 10.36 -12.42 14.51
N ASN A 205 9.31 -12.92 15.17
CA ASN A 205 8.95 -12.62 16.56
C ASN A 205 8.59 -11.13 16.84
N VAL A 206 8.32 -10.33 15.79
CA VAL A 206 8.04 -8.89 15.93
C VAL A 206 6.76 -8.60 16.72
N THR A 207 5.76 -9.49 16.68
CA THR A 207 4.46 -9.30 17.35
C THR A 207 4.33 -10.17 18.60
N LYS A 208 5.45 -10.73 19.09
CA LYS A 208 5.49 -11.58 20.28
C LYS A 208 4.86 -10.90 21.51
N GLY A 209 3.99 -11.64 22.20
CA GLY A 209 3.29 -11.17 23.40
C GLY A 209 2.06 -10.29 23.13
N MET A 210 1.84 -9.80 21.90
CA MET A 210 0.75 -8.86 21.63
C MET A 210 -0.63 -9.49 21.79
N GLN A 211 -0.85 -10.72 21.29
CA GLN A 211 -2.16 -11.38 21.43
C GLN A 211 -2.48 -11.69 22.89
N GLN A 212 -1.47 -12.03 23.70
CA GLN A 212 -1.64 -12.27 25.14
C GLN A 212 -2.07 -11.00 25.87
N GLU A 213 -1.54 -9.86 25.46
CA GLU A 213 -1.81 -8.58 26.11
C GLU A 213 -3.14 -7.95 25.64
N PHE A 214 -3.43 -7.97 24.33
CA PHE A 214 -4.54 -7.22 23.73
C PHE A 214 -5.73 -8.08 23.27
N GLY A 215 -5.59 -9.41 23.33
CA GLY A 215 -6.63 -10.37 23.00
C GLY A 215 -6.85 -10.60 21.49
N GLU A 216 -7.57 -11.68 21.18
CA GLU A 216 -7.80 -12.15 19.81
C GLU A 216 -8.66 -11.19 18.97
N ALA A 217 -9.42 -10.29 19.61
CA ALA A 217 -10.25 -9.31 18.91
C ALA A 217 -9.43 -8.20 18.23
N ARG A 218 -8.20 -7.96 18.69
CA ARG A 218 -7.32 -6.89 18.19
C ARG A 218 -6.07 -7.43 17.50
N VAL A 219 -5.66 -8.65 17.82
CA VAL A 219 -4.45 -9.30 17.31
C VAL A 219 -4.81 -10.70 16.83
N PHE A 220 -4.89 -10.89 15.52
CA PHE A 220 -5.31 -12.16 14.91
C PHE A 220 -4.54 -12.47 13.62
N SER A 221 -4.52 -13.74 13.23
CA SER A 221 -3.87 -14.18 12.00
C SER A 221 -4.84 -14.12 10.83
N ALA A 222 -4.31 -13.73 9.67
CA ALA A 222 -5.03 -13.73 8.41
C ALA A 222 -4.85 -15.07 7.65
N PRO A 223 -5.71 -15.34 6.65
CA PRO A 223 -5.45 -16.42 5.70
C PRO A 223 -4.21 -16.14 4.85
N ILE A 224 -3.70 -17.17 4.17
CA ILE A 224 -2.62 -17.06 3.17
C ILE A 224 -3.17 -16.43 1.89
N ALA A 225 -3.49 -15.14 1.95
CA ALA A 225 -4.01 -14.34 0.85
C ALA A 225 -3.68 -12.86 1.10
N GLU A 226 -2.58 -12.39 0.53
CA GLU A 226 -2.06 -11.04 0.73
C GLU A 226 -3.06 -9.97 0.25
N ASP A 227 -3.72 -10.25 -0.87
CA ASP A 227 -4.79 -9.40 -1.43
C ASP A 227 -5.94 -9.20 -0.43
N TYR A 228 -6.38 -10.28 0.21
CA TYR A 228 -7.39 -10.22 1.27
C TYR A 228 -6.90 -9.39 2.47
N ILE A 229 -5.64 -9.53 2.88
CA ILE A 229 -5.07 -8.80 4.02
C ILE A 229 -5.16 -7.29 3.78
N VAL A 230 -4.69 -6.82 2.61
CA VAL A 230 -4.67 -5.39 2.28
C VAL A 230 -6.09 -4.86 2.02
N GLY A 231 -6.89 -5.57 1.23
CA GLY A 231 -8.24 -5.15 0.87
C GLY A 231 -9.17 -5.06 2.09
N THR A 232 -9.10 -6.02 3.01
CA THR A 232 -9.90 -5.96 4.24
C THR A 232 -9.42 -4.89 5.21
N ALA A 233 -8.12 -4.59 5.26
CA ALA A 233 -7.58 -3.49 6.06
C ALA A 233 -8.10 -2.14 5.54
N ASN A 234 -8.10 -1.98 4.22
CA ASN A 234 -8.67 -0.83 3.55
C ASN A 234 -10.17 -0.69 3.86
N GLY A 235 -10.94 -1.76 3.70
CA GLY A 235 -12.36 -1.77 4.05
C GLY A 235 -12.64 -1.42 5.52
N MET A 236 -11.88 -2.01 6.46
CA MET A 236 -12.08 -1.82 7.89
C MET A 236 -11.73 -0.40 8.35
N SER A 237 -10.62 0.17 7.87
CA SER A 237 -10.19 1.53 8.24
C SER A 237 -11.16 2.62 7.79
N ARG A 238 -12.05 2.33 6.82
CA ARG A 238 -13.08 3.27 6.35
C ARG A 238 -14.29 3.39 7.28
N PHE A 239 -14.46 2.43 8.20
CA PHE A 239 -15.66 2.39 9.04
C PHE A 239 -15.71 3.55 10.04
N ASP A 240 -14.59 3.86 10.68
CA ASP A 240 -14.45 4.97 11.62
C ASP A 240 -13.02 5.53 11.55
N PRO A 241 -12.81 6.85 11.50
CA PRO A 241 -11.47 7.45 11.43
C PRO A 241 -10.56 7.13 12.63
N LYS A 242 -11.10 6.65 13.76
CA LYS A 242 -10.30 6.20 14.92
C LYS A 242 -9.65 4.83 14.71
N ILE A 243 -10.15 4.05 13.77
CA ILE A 243 -9.62 2.72 13.47
C ILE A 243 -8.29 2.88 12.73
N HIS A 244 -7.25 2.34 13.33
CA HIS A 244 -5.92 2.26 12.72
C HIS A 244 -5.55 0.79 12.59
N VAL A 245 -5.10 0.40 11.40
CA VAL A 245 -4.80 -0.99 11.10
C VAL A 245 -3.31 -1.15 10.82
N VAL A 246 -2.65 -2.05 11.53
CA VAL A 246 -1.33 -2.53 11.16
C VAL A 246 -1.52 -3.85 10.43
N ILE A 247 -0.86 -4.04 9.28
CA ILE A 247 -0.85 -5.35 8.62
C ILE A 247 0.57 -5.81 8.37
N GLU A 248 0.85 -7.09 8.58
CA GLU A 248 1.95 -7.76 7.89
C GLU A 248 1.40 -8.20 6.53
N GLY A 249 1.63 -7.36 5.51
CA GLY A 249 0.98 -7.50 4.20
C GLY A 249 1.36 -8.79 3.47
N ALA A 250 2.53 -9.33 3.82
CA ALA A 250 3.03 -10.65 3.46
C ALA A 250 4.12 -11.04 4.48
N GLU A 251 4.46 -12.32 4.59
CA GLU A 251 5.58 -12.77 5.45
C GLU A 251 6.93 -12.16 5.01
N PHE A 252 7.09 -11.98 3.69
CA PHE A 252 8.25 -11.39 3.05
C PHE A 252 7.78 -10.49 1.89
N ALA A 253 8.51 -9.40 1.63
CA ALA A 253 8.21 -8.48 0.53
C ALA A 253 8.07 -9.19 -0.83
N ASP A 254 8.81 -10.28 -1.03
CA ASP A 254 8.78 -11.12 -2.22
C ASP A 254 7.39 -11.71 -2.53
N TYR A 255 6.54 -11.91 -1.53
CA TYR A 255 5.19 -12.46 -1.68
C TYR A 255 4.11 -11.38 -1.79
N PHE A 256 4.47 -10.10 -1.77
CA PHE A 256 3.48 -9.01 -1.76
C PHE A 256 2.80 -8.78 -3.12
N TRP A 257 3.36 -9.29 -4.21
CA TRP A 257 2.87 -9.07 -5.57
C TRP A 257 1.37 -9.32 -5.81
N PRO A 258 0.74 -10.37 -5.24
CA PRO A 258 -0.71 -10.58 -5.38
C PRO A 258 -1.57 -9.46 -4.79
N ALA A 259 -1.06 -8.73 -3.78
CA ALA A 259 -1.80 -7.65 -3.11
C ALA A 259 -1.60 -6.27 -3.74
N VAL A 260 -0.84 -6.17 -4.83
CA VAL A 260 -0.52 -4.88 -5.45
C VAL A 260 -1.77 -4.17 -5.95
N GLU A 261 -2.82 -4.88 -6.37
CA GLU A 261 -4.08 -4.23 -6.74
C GLU A 261 -4.70 -3.48 -5.55
N GLN A 262 -4.73 -4.08 -4.36
CA GLN A 262 -5.27 -3.42 -3.16
C GLN A 262 -4.33 -2.36 -2.61
N TYR A 263 -3.01 -2.53 -2.80
CA TYR A 263 -2.05 -1.45 -2.55
C TYR A 263 -2.38 -0.23 -3.40
N VAL A 264 -2.61 -0.40 -4.70
CA VAL A 264 -3.00 0.67 -5.63
C VAL A 264 -4.32 1.32 -5.22
N GLU A 265 -5.32 0.54 -4.81
CA GLU A 265 -6.57 1.11 -4.29
C GLU A 265 -6.34 1.93 -3.01
N CYS A 266 -5.46 1.49 -2.10
CA CYS A 266 -5.08 2.27 -0.92
C CYS A 266 -4.42 3.61 -1.29
N THR A 267 -3.56 3.64 -2.32
CA THR A 267 -2.86 4.88 -2.70
C THR A 267 -3.80 5.92 -3.33
N HIS A 268 -4.80 5.49 -4.10
CA HIS A 268 -5.70 6.40 -4.79
C HIS A 268 -6.89 6.90 -3.96
N GLU A 269 -7.24 6.21 -2.87
CA GLU A 269 -8.53 6.41 -2.19
C GLU A 269 -8.74 7.84 -1.70
N TYR A 270 -7.73 8.46 -1.10
CA TYR A 270 -7.86 9.82 -0.56
C TYR A 270 -8.15 10.84 -1.66
N TRP A 271 -7.49 10.70 -2.80
CA TRP A 271 -7.66 11.56 -3.97
C TRP A 271 -9.00 11.29 -4.66
N ARG A 272 -9.29 10.02 -4.98
CA ARG A 272 -10.51 9.58 -5.68
C ARG A 272 -11.78 9.90 -4.89
N SER A 273 -11.71 9.88 -3.56
CA SER A 273 -12.84 10.16 -2.68
C SER A 273 -13.00 11.64 -2.35
N ASN A 274 -12.13 12.52 -2.86
CA ASN A 274 -12.07 13.94 -2.53
C ASN A 274 -11.97 14.16 -1.00
N GLY A 275 -11.03 13.45 -0.37
CA GLY A 275 -10.71 13.55 1.05
C GLY A 275 -11.62 12.79 2.01
N LYS A 276 -12.65 12.09 1.51
CA LYS A 276 -13.66 11.43 2.37
C LYS A 276 -13.14 10.16 3.03
N PHE A 277 -12.28 9.41 2.35
CA PHE A 277 -11.74 8.15 2.83
C PHE A 277 -10.21 8.17 2.79
N ALA A 278 -9.57 7.89 3.92
CA ALA A 278 -8.13 7.70 3.99
C ALA A 278 -7.86 6.31 4.60
N PRO A 279 -7.04 5.46 3.98
CA PRO A 279 -6.72 4.16 4.53
C PRO A 279 -5.72 4.34 5.67
N ASN A 280 -6.18 4.42 6.92
CA ASN A 280 -5.35 4.54 8.12
C ASN A 280 -4.63 3.20 8.39
N ILE A 281 -3.65 2.89 7.55
CA ILE A 281 -2.98 1.59 7.50
C ILE A 281 -1.47 1.78 7.55
N THR A 282 -0.83 1.05 8.45
CA THR A 282 0.62 0.80 8.45
C THR A 282 0.86 -0.60 7.92
N LEU A 283 1.28 -0.70 6.66
CA LEU A 283 1.60 -1.95 5.98
C LEU A 283 3.08 -2.26 6.19
N ARG A 284 3.36 -3.33 6.92
CA ARG A 284 4.70 -3.80 7.24
C ARG A 284 5.11 -4.90 6.26
N LEU A 285 6.33 -4.81 5.71
CA LEU A 285 6.93 -5.85 4.88
C LEU A 285 8.39 -6.07 5.28
N ALA A 286 8.70 -7.31 5.66
CA ALA A 286 10.07 -7.77 5.86
C ALA A 286 10.78 -7.85 4.48
N SER A 287 11.78 -7.00 4.25
CA SER A 287 12.40 -6.79 2.94
C SER A 287 13.93 -6.94 2.97
N GLY A 288 14.51 -7.08 1.79
CA GLY A 288 15.96 -7.20 1.58
C GLY A 288 16.55 -8.61 1.76
N GLY A 289 17.83 -8.78 1.44
CA GLY A 289 18.59 -10.02 1.47
C GLY A 289 19.50 -10.15 2.70
N TYR A 290 20.71 -10.67 2.49
CA TYR A 290 21.76 -10.92 3.49
C TYR A 290 21.45 -11.98 4.55
N ILE A 291 20.39 -12.76 4.34
CA ILE A 291 19.98 -13.87 5.21
C ILE A 291 20.09 -15.23 4.50
N GLY A 292 20.67 -15.28 3.30
CA GLY A 292 20.70 -16.49 2.48
C GLY A 292 19.30 -16.89 1.98
N GLY A 293 18.45 -15.90 1.67
CA GLY A 293 17.03 -16.10 1.38
C GLY A 293 16.70 -16.52 -0.06
N GLY A 294 17.62 -16.26 -1.00
CA GLY A 294 17.44 -16.55 -2.41
C GLY A 294 16.28 -15.79 -3.06
N LEU A 295 15.67 -16.38 -4.09
CA LEU A 295 14.75 -15.70 -5.00
C LEU A 295 13.49 -15.10 -4.35
N TYR A 296 13.00 -15.73 -3.28
CA TYR A 296 11.71 -15.41 -2.65
C TYR A 296 11.85 -14.98 -1.19
N HIS A 297 13.06 -14.65 -0.75
CA HIS A 297 13.28 -14.07 0.58
C HIS A 297 14.44 -13.04 0.58
N SER A 298 14.71 -12.39 -0.55
CA SER A 298 15.80 -11.41 -0.66
C SER A 298 15.45 -10.18 -1.51
N GLN A 299 14.20 -10.02 -1.95
CA GLN A 299 13.81 -8.91 -2.82
C GLN A 299 13.53 -7.61 -2.04
N ASN A 300 13.98 -6.53 -2.66
CA ASN A 300 13.53 -5.16 -2.42
C ASN A 300 12.51 -4.79 -3.49
N ILE A 301 11.42 -4.11 -3.10
CA ILE A 301 10.28 -3.80 -3.98
C ILE A 301 9.94 -2.30 -4.00
N GLU A 302 10.69 -1.48 -3.27
CA GLU A 302 10.46 -0.03 -3.18
C GLU A 302 10.52 0.66 -4.54
N GLY A 303 11.41 0.24 -5.45
CA GLY A 303 11.50 0.83 -6.79
C GLY A 303 10.21 0.70 -7.59
N ALA A 304 9.43 -0.36 -7.36
CA ALA A 304 8.12 -0.53 -7.99
C ALA A 304 7.03 0.27 -7.26
N LEU A 305 7.02 0.23 -5.93
CA LEU A 305 5.93 0.81 -5.12
C LEU A 305 6.01 2.33 -4.97
N THR A 306 7.21 2.91 -5.03
CA THR A 306 7.42 4.37 -4.98
C THR A 306 6.84 5.12 -6.18
N THR A 307 6.46 4.41 -7.24
CA THR A 307 5.86 5.01 -8.45
C THR A 307 4.40 5.44 -8.27
N LEU A 308 3.75 5.03 -7.17
CA LEU A 308 2.33 5.27 -6.92
C LEU A 308 2.16 6.43 -5.92
N PRO A 309 1.51 7.54 -6.32
CA PRO A 309 1.24 8.64 -5.40
C PRO A 309 0.16 8.24 -4.39
N GLY A 310 0.26 8.75 -3.16
CA GLY A 310 -0.72 8.50 -2.11
C GLY A 310 -0.29 7.54 -1.00
N ALA A 311 0.92 6.98 -1.11
CA ALA A 311 1.57 6.21 -0.05
C ALA A 311 2.78 6.95 0.51
N ARG A 312 2.96 6.84 1.84
CA ARG A 312 4.25 7.13 2.48
C ARG A 312 5.07 5.86 2.50
N ILE A 313 6.38 5.96 2.28
CA ILE A 313 7.28 4.80 2.25
C ILE A 313 8.49 5.11 3.11
N VAL A 314 8.73 4.27 4.12
CA VAL A 314 9.83 4.43 5.07
C VAL A 314 10.63 3.14 5.21
N CYS A 315 11.92 3.28 5.50
CA CYS A 315 12.86 2.18 5.65
C CYS A 315 13.88 2.56 6.75
N PRO A 316 13.73 2.04 7.99
CA PRO A 316 14.61 2.36 9.09
C PRO A 316 15.98 1.66 8.96
N SER A 317 17.03 2.30 9.46
CA SER A 317 18.39 1.76 9.47
C SER A 317 18.85 1.33 10.87
N PHE A 318 18.29 1.92 11.94
CA PHE A 318 18.59 1.62 13.34
C PHE A 318 17.32 1.40 14.17
N ALA A 319 17.46 0.84 15.38
CA ALA A 319 16.33 0.46 16.23
C ALA A 319 15.48 1.67 16.69
N ASP A 320 16.11 2.81 16.97
CA ASP A 320 15.47 4.10 17.27
C ASP A 320 14.70 4.65 16.09
N ASP A 321 15.24 4.56 14.86
CA ASP A 321 14.47 4.94 13.67
C ASP A 321 13.26 4.04 13.49
N ALA A 322 13.43 2.72 13.67
CA ALA A 322 12.34 1.76 13.51
C ALA A 322 11.21 2.05 14.50
N ALA A 323 11.52 2.29 15.77
CA ALA A 323 10.55 2.71 16.77
C ALA A 323 9.88 4.04 16.40
N GLY A 324 10.68 5.06 16.09
CA GLY A 324 10.18 6.41 15.85
C GLY A 324 9.33 6.53 14.59
N LEU A 325 9.75 5.92 13.48
CA LEU A 325 8.99 5.89 12.23
C LEU A 325 7.73 5.05 12.36
N LEU A 326 7.78 3.90 13.04
CA LEU A 326 6.59 3.06 13.24
C LEU A 326 5.54 3.81 14.06
N ARG A 327 5.95 4.48 15.14
CA ARG A 327 5.08 5.32 15.96
C ARG A 327 4.42 6.42 15.13
N THR A 328 5.21 7.18 14.38
CA THR A 328 4.67 8.23 13.48
C THR A 328 3.72 7.63 12.44
N SER A 329 4.03 6.45 11.89
CA SER A 329 3.17 5.75 10.92
C SER A 329 1.82 5.36 11.52
N MET A 330 1.83 4.73 12.69
CA MET A 330 0.61 4.29 13.38
C MET A 330 -0.25 5.46 13.88
N ARG A 331 0.34 6.59 14.24
CA ARG A 331 -0.41 7.79 14.67
C ARG A 331 -0.93 8.63 13.49
N SER A 332 -0.38 8.45 12.30
CA SER A 332 -0.74 9.25 11.12
C SER A 332 -2.03 8.78 10.46
N LYS A 333 -2.80 9.74 9.94
CA LYS A 333 -3.87 9.45 8.97
C LYS A 333 -3.24 9.00 7.64
N GLY A 334 -3.89 8.07 6.95
CA GLY A 334 -3.49 7.60 5.62
C GLY A 334 -2.51 6.42 5.61
N PHE A 335 -2.03 6.12 4.41
CA PHE A 335 -1.37 4.86 4.12
C PHE A 335 0.15 4.98 4.20
N THR A 336 0.77 4.10 4.98
CA THR A 336 2.23 4.02 5.12
C THR A 336 2.71 2.60 4.87
N LEU A 337 3.64 2.45 3.94
CA LEU A 337 4.44 1.25 3.75
C LEU A 337 5.71 1.37 4.60
N PHE A 338 5.87 0.42 5.51
CA PHE A 338 6.99 0.30 6.43
C PHE A 338 7.84 -0.92 6.02
N LEU A 339 8.95 -0.65 5.33
CA LEU A 339 9.87 -1.69 4.87
C LEU A 339 10.85 -2.03 5.99
N GLU A 340 10.91 -3.29 6.40
CA GLU A 340 11.73 -3.76 7.51
C GLU A 340 12.94 -4.53 6.98
N PRO A 341 14.17 -3.98 7.05
CA PRO A 341 15.35 -4.71 6.59
C PRO A 341 15.62 -5.93 7.48
N LYS A 342 15.40 -7.13 6.95
CA LYS A 342 15.41 -8.38 7.73
C LYS A 342 16.74 -8.64 8.44
N ALA A 343 17.84 -8.33 7.77
CA ALA A 343 19.19 -8.53 8.31
C ALA A 343 19.47 -7.66 9.55
N LEU A 344 18.71 -6.57 9.76
CA LEU A 344 18.90 -5.66 10.89
C LEU A 344 18.12 -6.06 12.14
N TYR A 345 17.13 -6.96 12.06
CA TYR A 345 16.26 -7.30 13.20
C TYR A 345 17.03 -7.62 14.48
N ASN A 346 18.09 -8.43 14.38
CA ASN A 346 18.94 -8.85 15.50
C ASN A 346 20.38 -8.34 15.37
N SER A 347 20.62 -7.33 14.52
CA SER A 347 21.96 -6.79 14.32
C SER A 347 22.40 -5.97 15.54
N VAL A 348 23.59 -6.26 16.05
CA VAL A 348 24.22 -5.47 17.12
C VAL A 348 24.59 -4.06 16.65
N GLU A 349 24.95 -3.90 15.36
CA GLU A 349 25.31 -2.61 14.78
C GLU A 349 24.10 -1.68 14.67
N ALA A 350 22.92 -2.25 14.38
CA ALA A 350 21.66 -1.52 14.32
C ALA A 350 21.05 -1.21 15.70
N ALA A 351 21.60 -1.78 16.77
CA ALA A 351 21.05 -1.60 18.12
C ALA A 351 21.34 -0.20 18.67
N THR A 352 20.29 0.48 19.14
CA THR A 352 20.35 1.84 19.70
C THR A 352 19.49 1.95 20.95
N VAL A 353 19.68 3.04 21.70
CA VAL A 353 18.81 3.42 22.82
C VAL A 353 17.53 3.98 22.22
N VAL A 354 16.37 3.54 22.70
CA VAL A 354 15.07 4.06 22.26
C VAL A 354 14.43 4.84 23.42
N PRO A 355 14.40 6.18 23.37
CA PRO A 355 13.71 6.99 24.37
C PRO A 355 12.20 6.69 24.41
N GLU A 356 11.60 6.95 25.57
CA GLU A 356 10.14 6.92 25.72
C GLU A 356 9.47 7.94 24.78
N ASP A 357 8.43 7.46 24.07
CA ASP A 357 7.70 8.21 23.04
C ASP A 357 8.60 8.83 21.96
N PHE A 358 9.73 8.18 21.63
CA PHE A 358 10.55 8.63 20.50
C PHE A 358 9.79 8.59 19.18
N GLU A 359 9.83 9.66 18.41
CA GLU A 359 9.07 9.84 17.17
C GLU A 359 10.02 10.36 16.09
N VAL A 360 9.90 9.86 14.88
CA VAL A 360 10.64 10.38 13.71
C VAL A 360 9.63 10.91 12.71
N PRO A 361 9.65 12.21 12.37
CA PRO A 361 8.79 12.75 11.32
C PRO A 361 9.14 12.14 9.96
N PHE A 362 8.14 11.99 9.10
CA PHE A 362 8.38 11.58 7.71
C PHE A 362 9.20 12.63 6.96
N GLY A 363 10.03 12.18 6.02
CA GLY A 363 10.85 13.08 5.21
C GLY A 363 11.91 13.83 6.02
N LYS A 364 12.38 13.24 7.12
CA LYS A 364 13.54 13.73 7.87
C LYS A 364 14.70 12.77 7.73
N ALA A 365 15.77 13.19 7.08
CA ALA A 365 17.04 12.45 7.04
C ALA A 365 17.79 12.55 8.37
N ARG A 366 18.82 11.73 8.55
CA ARG A 366 19.79 11.84 9.65
C ARG A 366 21.21 11.75 9.11
N ILE A 367 22.02 12.74 9.45
CA ILE A 367 23.47 12.65 9.23
C ILE A 367 24.03 11.70 10.30
N ARG A 368 24.48 10.53 9.85
CA ARG A 368 25.07 9.48 10.73
C ARG A 368 26.54 9.71 10.97
N ARG A 369 27.21 10.34 10.01
CA ARG A 369 28.62 10.70 10.06
C ARG A 369 28.78 12.01 9.29
N GLU A 370 29.36 13.01 9.94
CA GLU A 370 29.72 14.28 9.30
C GLU A 370 30.94 14.10 8.38
N GLY A 371 30.97 14.84 7.28
CA GLY A 371 32.10 14.87 6.35
C GLY A 371 32.08 16.09 5.43
N THR A 372 33.14 16.24 4.64
CA THR A 372 33.37 17.40 3.76
C THR A 372 33.76 17.04 2.33
N ASP A 373 34.07 15.77 2.04
CA ASP A 373 34.72 15.41 0.76
C ASP A 373 33.81 14.60 -0.17
N LEU A 374 32.82 13.90 0.40
CA LEU A 374 31.82 13.11 -0.34
C LEU A 374 30.56 12.93 0.51
N SER A 375 29.39 13.10 -0.09
CA SER A 375 28.11 12.70 0.51
C SER A 375 27.70 11.31 0.02
N ILE A 376 27.54 10.38 0.96
CA ILE A 376 26.90 9.08 0.72
C ILE A 376 25.44 9.14 1.17
N ILE A 377 24.51 9.03 0.22
CA ILE A 377 23.06 9.03 0.46
C ILE A 377 22.55 7.58 0.48
N THR A 378 22.01 7.13 1.62
CA THR A 378 21.65 5.73 1.82
C THR A 378 20.45 5.52 2.75
N TYR A 379 19.99 4.28 2.88
CA TYR A 379 18.94 3.83 3.79
C TYR A 379 19.02 2.31 4.04
N GLY A 380 18.33 1.82 5.08
CA GLY A 380 18.18 0.40 5.38
C GLY A 380 19.51 -0.33 5.63
N ASN A 381 19.65 -1.54 5.08
CA ASN A 381 20.83 -2.39 5.27
C ASN A 381 22.15 -1.69 4.87
N THR A 382 22.14 -0.93 3.77
CA THR A 382 23.36 -0.32 3.23
C THR A 382 23.93 0.80 4.09
N THR A 383 23.16 1.37 5.03
CA THR A 383 23.62 2.42 5.94
C THR A 383 24.85 1.97 6.73
N HIS A 384 24.84 0.75 7.25
CA HIS A 384 25.95 0.21 8.04
C HIS A 384 27.21 -0.01 7.19
N PHE A 385 27.05 -0.55 5.98
CA PHE A 385 28.18 -0.70 5.04
C PHE A 385 28.79 0.63 4.62
N CYS A 386 27.97 1.69 4.49
CA CYS A 386 28.45 3.03 4.20
C CYS A 386 29.27 3.62 5.35
N LEU A 387 28.87 3.39 6.60
CA LEU A 387 29.62 3.82 7.78
C LEU A 387 30.99 3.14 7.86
N HIS A 388 31.05 1.82 7.64
CA HIS A 388 32.30 1.07 7.60
C HIS A 388 33.21 1.54 6.47
N ALA A 389 32.67 1.71 5.26
CA ALA A 389 33.43 2.22 4.12
C ALA A 389 33.97 3.65 4.37
N ALA A 390 33.18 4.52 4.99
CA ALA A 390 33.59 5.88 5.35
C ALA A 390 34.71 5.89 6.41
N GLU A 391 34.63 5.03 7.43
CA GLU A 391 35.69 4.88 8.43
C GLU A 391 36.98 4.37 7.79
N ARG A 392 36.86 3.40 6.87
CA ARG A 392 38.01 2.85 6.16
C ARG A 392 38.68 3.88 5.25
N LEU A 393 37.91 4.68 4.51
CA LEU A 393 38.41 5.77 3.65
C LEU A 393 39.14 6.85 4.47
N GLU A 394 38.66 7.16 5.66
CA GLU A 394 39.34 8.08 6.57
C GLU A 394 40.67 7.51 7.07
N LYS A 395 40.68 6.24 7.50
CA LYS A 395 41.89 5.58 8.02
C LYS A 395 42.97 5.42 6.95
N GLU A 396 42.58 5.06 5.73
CA GLU A 396 43.53 4.74 4.66
C GLU A 396 43.93 5.97 3.83
N GLY A 397 43.01 6.91 3.60
CA GLY A 397 43.21 8.05 2.69
C GLY A 397 43.01 9.43 3.31
N GLY A 398 42.57 9.53 4.57
CA GLY A 398 42.31 10.81 5.25
C GLY A 398 41.00 11.49 4.85
N TRP A 399 40.17 10.86 4.01
CA TRP A 399 38.93 11.44 3.49
C TRP A 399 37.82 11.53 4.55
N LYS A 400 37.11 12.66 4.57
CA LYS A 400 35.97 12.95 5.42
C LYS A 400 34.67 12.74 4.66
N VAL A 401 34.15 11.52 4.71
CA VAL A 401 32.92 11.12 4.01
C VAL A 401 31.67 11.32 4.86
N GLU A 402 30.75 12.15 4.41
CA GLU A 402 29.44 12.30 5.03
C GLU A 402 28.55 11.11 4.71
N VAL A 403 27.82 10.58 5.70
CA VAL A 403 26.81 9.53 5.49
C VAL A 403 25.46 10.06 5.95
N ILE A 404 24.54 10.24 4.99
CA ILE A 404 23.16 10.64 5.22
C ILE A 404 22.23 9.44 5.02
N ASP A 405 21.50 9.11 6.10
CA ASP A 405 20.46 8.09 6.14
C ASP A 405 19.10 8.76 5.91
N ILE A 406 18.46 8.49 4.77
CA ILE A 406 17.26 9.25 4.36
C ILE A 406 16.00 8.85 5.13
N ARG A 407 15.95 7.63 5.70
CA ARG A 407 14.86 7.06 6.52
C ARG A 407 13.46 6.98 5.88
N SER A 408 13.12 7.88 4.97
CA SER A 408 11.89 7.98 4.19
C SER A 408 12.23 8.07 2.70
N LEU A 409 11.56 7.28 1.89
CA LEU A 409 11.59 7.38 0.42
C LEU A 409 10.49 8.34 -0.05
N ILE A 410 9.32 8.30 0.60
CA ILE A 410 8.20 9.22 0.35
C ILE A 410 7.59 9.65 1.69
N PRO A 411 7.55 10.97 2.00
CA PRO A 411 8.29 12.05 1.35
C PRO A 411 9.81 11.95 1.55
N LEU A 412 10.58 12.54 0.65
CA LEU A 412 12.03 12.63 0.72
C LEU A 412 12.46 13.94 1.39
N ASP A 413 13.52 13.90 2.20
CA ASP A 413 14.19 15.10 2.74
C ASP A 413 15.15 15.68 1.68
N LYS A 414 14.59 16.39 0.70
CA LYS A 414 15.40 16.98 -0.40
C LYS A 414 16.41 17.99 0.16
N GLU A 415 15.98 18.78 1.13
CA GLU A 415 16.78 19.84 1.73
C GLU A 415 18.05 19.27 2.38
N ALA A 416 17.94 18.24 3.22
CA ALA A 416 19.12 17.63 3.85
C ALA A 416 20.09 17.04 2.82
N ILE A 417 19.57 16.39 1.77
CA ILE A 417 20.40 15.84 0.68
C ILE A 417 21.15 16.98 -0.04
N PHE A 418 20.44 18.05 -0.40
CA PHE A 418 21.03 19.17 -1.13
C PHE A 418 22.07 19.93 -0.31
N GLU A 419 21.81 20.18 0.98
CA GLU A 419 22.81 20.82 1.85
C GLU A 419 24.05 19.94 2.02
N SER A 420 23.88 18.62 2.12
CA SER A 420 25.00 17.68 2.13
C SER A 420 25.82 17.75 0.83
N VAL A 421 25.16 17.71 -0.33
CA VAL A 421 25.82 17.78 -1.64
C VAL A 421 26.52 19.12 -1.86
N LYS A 422 25.92 20.24 -1.44
CA LYS A 422 26.58 21.57 -1.50
C LYS A 422 27.82 21.64 -0.64
N LYS A 423 27.81 20.95 0.51
CA LYS A 423 28.95 20.90 1.44
C LYS A 423 30.11 20.07 0.90
N THR A 424 29.82 18.95 0.23
CA THR A 424 30.84 17.96 -0.16
C THR A 424 31.20 17.94 -1.64
N SER A 425 30.37 18.57 -2.48
CA SER A 425 30.53 18.65 -3.93
C SER A 425 30.59 17.31 -4.69
N LYS A 426 30.37 16.18 -4.02
CA LYS A 426 30.33 14.85 -4.65
C LYS A 426 29.24 14.01 -4.01
N ALA A 427 28.55 13.20 -4.82
CA ALA A 427 27.40 12.42 -4.36
C ALA A 427 27.49 10.96 -4.81
N LEU A 428 27.38 10.05 -3.83
CA LEU A 428 27.25 8.61 -4.04
C LEU A 428 25.93 8.14 -3.43
N VAL A 429 25.02 7.64 -4.26
CA VAL A 429 23.77 7.03 -3.78
C VAL A 429 23.99 5.54 -3.58
N VAL A 430 23.69 5.03 -2.38
CA VAL A 430 23.87 3.62 -2.03
C VAL A 430 22.58 3.05 -1.49
N HIS A 431 22.05 2.02 -2.14
CA HIS A 431 20.82 1.35 -1.70
C HIS A 431 20.87 -0.14 -2.03
N GLU A 432 20.06 -0.94 -1.35
CA GLU A 432 20.07 -2.39 -1.56
C GLU A 432 19.39 -2.81 -2.87
N ASP A 433 18.33 -2.12 -3.29
CA ASP A 433 17.61 -2.47 -4.53
C ASP A 433 18.49 -2.39 -5.79
N LYS A 434 17.98 -2.87 -6.93
CA LYS A 434 18.76 -2.92 -8.17
C LYS A 434 19.11 -1.53 -8.67
N VAL A 435 20.33 -1.32 -9.16
CA VAL A 435 20.75 -0.01 -9.73
C VAL A 435 19.91 0.35 -10.96
N PHE A 436 19.58 -0.64 -11.79
CA PHE A 436 18.70 -0.43 -12.94
C PHE A 436 17.25 -0.33 -12.48
N SER A 437 16.61 0.80 -12.76
CA SER A 437 15.22 1.11 -12.39
C SER A 437 14.88 1.05 -10.89
N GLY A 438 15.87 1.02 -9.99
CA GLY A 438 15.64 1.18 -8.55
C GLY A 438 15.57 2.65 -8.11
N PHE A 439 15.14 2.87 -6.86
CA PHE A 439 14.87 4.22 -6.33
C PHE A 439 16.09 5.16 -6.35
N GLY A 440 17.32 4.62 -6.29
CA GLY A 440 18.52 5.45 -6.43
C GLY A 440 18.64 6.16 -7.78
N ALA A 441 17.90 5.74 -8.82
CA ALA A 441 17.80 6.48 -10.07
C ALA A 441 17.12 7.85 -9.88
N GLU A 442 16.03 7.90 -9.10
CA GLU A 442 15.31 9.15 -8.80
C GLU A 442 16.20 10.11 -8.00
N LEU A 443 16.90 9.59 -6.99
CA LEU A 443 17.86 10.37 -6.20
C LEU A 443 18.97 10.96 -7.09
N ALA A 444 19.55 10.15 -7.97
CA ALA A 444 20.61 10.61 -8.84
C ALA A 444 20.13 11.61 -9.90
N ALA A 445 18.94 11.43 -10.46
CA ALA A 445 18.33 12.37 -11.39
C ALA A 445 18.05 13.72 -10.71
N MET A 446 17.42 13.70 -9.53
CA MET A 446 17.13 14.89 -8.73
C MET A 446 18.41 15.67 -8.37
N ILE A 447 19.43 14.99 -7.86
CA ILE A 447 20.72 15.63 -7.54
C ILE A 447 21.39 16.16 -8.82
N GLY A 448 21.41 15.37 -9.89
CA GLY A 448 22.02 15.74 -11.15
C GLY A 448 21.34 16.92 -11.85
N GLU A 449 20.03 17.08 -11.69
CA GLU A 449 19.26 18.20 -12.27
C GLU A 449 19.37 19.45 -11.40
N GLU A 450 19.14 19.32 -10.09
CA GLU A 450 18.98 20.47 -9.20
C GLU A 450 20.31 20.94 -8.61
N MET A 451 21.28 20.04 -8.39
CA MET A 451 22.57 20.34 -7.75
C MET A 451 23.76 20.31 -8.71
N PHE A 452 23.54 20.25 -10.04
CA PHE A 452 24.60 20.14 -11.06
C PHE A 452 25.76 21.12 -10.84
N ARG A 453 25.46 22.39 -10.50
CA ARG A 453 26.47 23.45 -10.33
C ARG A 453 27.35 23.30 -9.09
N TYR A 454 26.97 22.44 -8.16
CA TYR A 454 27.72 22.15 -6.93
C TYR A 454 28.54 20.87 -7.05
N LEU A 455 28.39 20.10 -8.14
CA LEU A 455 29.04 18.82 -8.32
C LEU A 455 30.39 18.95 -9.02
N ASP A 456 31.44 18.44 -8.38
CA ASP A 456 32.79 18.30 -8.93
C ASP A 456 32.99 16.95 -9.63
N GLY A 457 31.98 16.09 -9.67
CA GLY A 457 32.01 14.78 -10.32
C GLY A 457 30.61 14.24 -10.59
N PRO A 458 30.48 13.15 -11.36
CA PRO A 458 29.18 12.55 -11.63
C PRO A 458 28.54 12.01 -10.36
N VAL A 459 27.20 12.07 -10.28
CA VAL A 459 26.47 11.33 -9.26
C VAL A 459 26.62 9.83 -9.55
N GLN A 460 27.26 9.09 -8.64
CA GLN A 460 27.43 7.65 -8.77
C GLN A 460 26.40 6.89 -7.96
N ARG A 461 26.18 5.61 -8.31
CA ARG A 461 25.22 4.74 -7.66
C ARG A 461 25.83 3.36 -7.39
N VAL A 462 25.60 2.84 -6.20
CA VAL A 462 25.93 1.45 -5.82
C VAL A 462 24.66 0.79 -5.29
N GLY A 463 24.37 -0.39 -5.80
CA GLY A 463 23.25 -1.21 -5.37
C GLY A 463 23.33 -2.59 -5.99
N SER A 464 22.23 -3.35 -5.92
CA SER A 464 22.24 -4.71 -6.45
C SER A 464 22.40 -4.74 -7.96
N THR A 465 23.03 -5.80 -8.47
CA THR A 465 23.07 -6.09 -9.91
C THR A 465 21.66 -6.36 -10.45
N PHE A 466 21.46 -6.17 -11.75
CA PHE A 466 20.17 -6.43 -12.40
C PHE A 466 19.98 -7.93 -12.71
N THR A 467 19.97 -8.74 -11.64
CA THR A 467 19.81 -10.19 -11.67
C THR A 467 19.00 -10.66 -10.46
N PRO A 468 18.32 -11.81 -10.52
CA PRO A 468 17.69 -12.40 -9.32
C PRO A 468 18.74 -12.76 -8.27
N VAL A 469 18.41 -12.61 -6.98
CA VAL A 469 19.32 -12.93 -5.86
C VAL A 469 19.50 -14.45 -5.74
N GLY A 470 20.73 -14.93 -5.94
CA GLY A 470 21.06 -16.35 -5.85
C GLY A 470 21.09 -16.85 -4.40
N PHE A 471 20.60 -18.08 -4.15
CA PHE A 471 20.64 -18.71 -2.82
C PHE A 471 22.07 -19.07 -2.37
N ASN A 472 22.97 -19.37 -3.31
CA ASN A 472 24.36 -19.66 -2.95
C ASN A 472 25.02 -18.39 -2.39
N PRO A 473 25.68 -18.44 -1.22
CA PRO A 473 26.28 -17.25 -0.59
C PRO A 473 27.28 -16.49 -1.47
N ILE A 474 27.99 -17.19 -2.36
CA ILE A 474 28.92 -16.56 -3.31
C ILE A 474 28.15 -15.69 -4.31
N LEU A 475 27.00 -16.18 -4.78
CA LEU A 475 26.14 -15.43 -5.71
C LEU A 475 25.45 -14.27 -4.98
N GLU A 476 24.89 -14.50 -3.79
CA GLU A 476 24.24 -13.43 -3.00
C GLU A 476 25.21 -12.27 -2.76
N LYS A 477 26.45 -12.58 -2.33
CA LYS A 477 27.49 -11.57 -2.10
C LYS A 477 27.88 -10.82 -3.38
N GLU A 478 27.98 -11.51 -4.51
CA GLU A 478 28.32 -10.87 -5.79
C GLU A 478 27.17 -9.98 -6.31
N ILE A 479 25.93 -10.32 -6.01
CA ILE A 479 24.73 -9.59 -6.48
C ILE A 479 24.46 -8.36 -5.62
N LEU A 480 24.43 -8.52 -4.30
CA LEU A 480 24.07 -7.46 -3.36
C LEU A 480 25.23 -6.47 -3.16
N PRO A 481 24.95 -5.20 -2.82
CA PRO A 481 26.00 -4.26 -2.45
C PRO A 481 26.67 -4.69 -1.13
N ASP A 482 27.97 -4.41 -1.02
CA ASP A 482 28.77 -4.66 0.17
C ASP A 482 29.77 -3.53 0.41
N GLU A 483 30.45 -3.55 1.56
CA GLU A 483 31.43 -2.53 1.94
C GLU A 483 32.53 -2.35 0.87
N ALA A 484 33.01 -3.45 0.26
CA ALA A 484 34.10 -3.39 -0.71
C ALA A 484 33.68 -2.65 -1.99
N LYS A 485 32.50 -2.94 -2.52
CA LYS A 485 31.93 -2.25 -3.69
C LYS A 485 31.68 -0.78 -3.41
N ILE A 486 31.18 -0.45 -2.21
CA ILE A 486 30.93 0.93 -1.78
C ILE A 486 32.25 1.69 -1.65
N TYR A 487 33.23 1.11 -0.96
CA TYR A 487 34.56 1.68 -0.80
C TYR A 487 35.22 2.00 -2.15
N GLU A 488 35.22 1.06 -3.09
CA GLU A 488 35.84 1.28 -4.40
C GLU A 488 35.12 2.37 -5.23
N ALA A 489 33.79 2.43 -5.17
CA ALA A 489 33.04 3.49 -5.85
C ALA A 489 33.30 4.86 -5.22
N ALA A 490 33.25 4.95 -3.89
CA ALA A 490 33.52 6.17 -3.14
C ALA A 490 34.95 6.68 -3.39
N ARG A 491 35.96 5.79 -3.33
CA ARG A 491 37.36 6.13 -3.61
C ARG A 491 37.53 6.70 -5.02
N LYS A 492 36.95 6.05 -6.04
CA LYS A 492 37.02 6.53 -7.43
C LYS A 492 36.36 7.90 -7.60
N LEU A 493 35.27 8.17 -6.88
CA LEU A 493 34.59 9.46 -6.94
C LEU A 493 35.39 10.55 -6.22
N LEU A 494 36.00 10.24 -5.06
CA LEU A 494 36.87 11.15 -4.32
C LEU A 494 38.11 11.57 -5.14
N GLU A 495 38.64 10.67 -5.96
CA GLU A 495 39.80 10.90 -6.84
C GLU A 495 39.47 11.66 -8.14
N TYR A 496 38.20 11.96 -8.42
CA TYR A 496 37.75 12.70 -9.61
C TYR A 496 38.02 14.20 -9.47
#